data_AF-A0A7X9JX60-F1
#
_entry.id   AF-A0A7X9JX60-F1
#
_cell.length_a   1.000
_cell.length_b   1.000
_cell.length_c   1.000
_cell.angle_alpha   90.00
_cell.angle_beta   90.00
_cell.angle_gamma   90.00
#
_symmetry.space_group_name_H-M   'P 1'
#
loop_
_entity.id
_entity.type
_entity.pdbx_description
1 polymer ?
#
loop_
_entity_poly.entity_id
_entity_poly.type
_entity_poly.pdbx_seq_one_letter_code
_entity_poly.pdbx_strand_id
1 'polypeptide(L)'
;SEIDAINGHLTATYADPHEVKSWAAALGRVPENFPFIQATKSMIGHCLGAAGAIECVASILQLYKGFLHPSINCEDIHPEIVDYAEKIPKKCMEFPDLKIIAKAGFGFGDVNSCIIFKKWEEK
;
A
#
# COMPACT_ATOMS: atom_id res chain seq x y z
N SER A 1 9.15 -11.91 3.29
CA SER A 1 8.30 -11.95 4.50
C SER A 1 8.56 -10.78 5.47
N GLU A 2 9.37 -9.77 5.13
CA GLU A 2 9.69 -8.64 6.02
C GLU A 2 8.95 -7.34 5.68
N ILE A 3 8.09 -7.33 4.65
CA ILE A 3 7.27 -6.16 4.34
C ILE A 3 6.19 -6.01 5.41
N ASP A 4 6.13 -4.84 6.05
CA ASP A 4 5.16 -4.52 7.10
C ASP A 4 3.92 -3.84 6.52
N ALA A 5 4.12 -2.97 5.52
CA ALA A 5 3.07 -2.23 4.85
C ALA A 5 3.33 -2.05 3.34
N ILE A 6 2.26 -1.84 2.60
CA ILE A 6 2.26 -1.61 1.15
C ILE A 6 1.47 -0.33 0.87
N ASN A 7 2.10 0.64 0.21
CA ASN A 7 1.39 1.69 -0.51
C ASN A 7 1.20 1.23 -1.95
N GLY A 8 0.00 0.68 -2.21
CA GLY A 8 -0.34 0.08 -3.49
C GLY A 8 -0.54 1.13 -4.58
N HIS A 9 -0.58 0.66 -5.83
CA HIS A 9 -1.01 1.51 -6.93
C HIS A 9 -2.51 1.80 -6.84
N LEU A 10 -3.33 0.77 -6.60
CA LEU A 10 -4.75 0.80 -6.18
C LEU A 10 -5.53 1.98 -6.76
N THR A 11 -6.06 1.78 -7.96
CA THR A 11 -6.64 2.83 -8.79
C THR A 11 -8.14 2.98 -8.63
N ALA A 12 -8.76 2.23 -7.71
CA ALA A 12 -10.21 2.10 -7.60
C ALA A 12 -10.84 1.56 -8.90
N THR A 13 -10.16 0.61 -9.55
CA THR A 13 -10.63 -0.04 -10.77
C THR A 13 -10.70 -1.55 -10.58
N TYR A 14 -11.13 -2.27 -11.64
CA TYR A 14 -11.12 -3.73 -11.66
C TYR A 14 -9.72 -4.33 -11.38
N ALA A 15 -8.65 -3.54 -11.50
CA ALA A 15 -7.27 -3.98 -11.25
C ALA A 15 -6.94 -4.16 -9.75
N ASP A 16 -7.69 -3.55 -8.84
CA ASP A 16 -7.35 -3.56 -7.41
C ASP A 16 -7.32 -4.99 -6.82
N PRO A 17 -8.30 -5.88 -7.08
CA PRO A 17 -8.21 -7.28 -6.69
C PRO A 17 -6.99 -8.01 -7.27
N HIS A 18 -6.62 -7.71 -8.51
CA HIS A 18 -5.45 -8.32 -9.15
C HIS A 18 -4.15 -7.89 -8.47
N GLU A 19 -4.02 -6.61 -8.10
CA GLU A 19 -2.87 -6.11 -7.36
C GLU A 19 -2.72 -6.78 -6.00
N VAL A 20 -3.80 -6.84 -5.20
CA VAL A 20 -3.78 -7.48 -3.87
C VAL A 20 -3.39 -8.96 -3.97
N LYS A 21 -3.98 -9.70 -4.92
CA LYS A 21 -3.64 -11.11 -5.16
C LYS A 21 -2.19 -11.29 -5.63
N SER A 22 -1.68 -10.37 -6.44
CA SER A 22 -0.28 -10.39 -6.89
C SER A 22 0.69 -10.18 -5.72
N TRP A 23 0.37 -9.27 -4.80
CA TRP A 23 1.14 -9.11 -3.56
C TRP A 23 1.08 -10.36 -2.68
N ALA A 24 -0.09 -10.98 -2.54
CA ALA A 24 -0.26 -12.19 -1.75
C ALA A 24 0.61 -13.34 -2.29
N ALA A 25 0.56 -13.54 -3.61
CA ALA A 25 1.38 -14.53 -4.30
C ALA A 25 2.88 -14.22 -4.18
N ALA A 26 3.30 -12.98 -4.46
CA ALA A 26 4.71 -12.58 -4.43
C ALA A 26 5.34 -12.68 -3.03
N LEU A 27 4.56 -12.39 -1.98
CA LEU A 27 5.01 -12.47 -0.60
C LEU A 27 4.84 -13.86 0.02
N GLY A 28 4.09 -14.76 -0.64
CA GLY A 28 3.70 -16.06 -0.09
C GLY A 28 2.84 -15.90 1.17
N ARG A 29 1.92 -14.93 1.18
CA ARG A 29 1.12 -14.56 2.35
C ARG A 29 -0.37 -14.72 2.07
N VAL A 30 -1.09 -15.07 3.13
CA VAL A 30 -2.54 -15.25 3.19
C VAL A 30 -3.16 -14.06 3.94
N PRO A 31 -4.47 -13.81 3.86
CA PRO A 31 -5.09 -12.65 4.48
C PRO A 31 -4.71 -12.41 5.95
N GLU A 32 -4.55 -13.47 6.74
CA GLU A 32 -4.25 -13.40 8.18
C GLU A 32 -2.89 -12.75 8.47
N ASN A 33 -1.87 -13.04 7.64
CA ASN A 33 -0.50 -12.53 7.81
C ASN A 33 -0.07 -11.52 6.74
N PHE A 34 -1.00 -11.11 5.88
CA PHE A 34 -0.78 -10.11 4.85
C PHE A 34 -0.41 -8.75 5.49
N PRO A 35 0.56 -8.00 4.92
CA PRO A 35 0.91 -6.67 5.41
C PRO A 35 -0.28 -5.71 5.26
N PHE A 36 -0.28 -4.61 6.00
CA PHE A 36 -1.28 -3.57 5.75
C PHE A 36 -1.10 -3.02 4.33
N ILE A 37 -2.20 -2.78 3.62
CA ILE A 37 -2.18 -2.22 2.27
C ILE A 37 -3.12 -1.02 2.18
N GLN A 38 -2.63 0.07 1.59
CA GLN A 38 -3.35 1.34 1.50
C GLN A 38 -3.10 2.01 0.15
N ALA A 39 -3.97 2.97 -0.20
CA ALA A 39 -3.83 3.79 -1.39
C ALA A 39 -3.78 5.27 -1.01
N THR A 40 -2.64 5.95 -1.22
CA THR A 40 -2.60 7.42 -1.05
C THR A 40 -3.57 8.12 -2.02
N LYS A 41 -3.80 7.54 -3.21
CA LYS A 41 -4.77 8.03 -4.21
C LYS A 41 -6.18 8.19 -3.66
N SER A 42 -6.57 7.40 -2.67
CA SER A 42 -7.88 7.55 -2.03
C SER A 42 -8.10 8.94 -1.43
N MET A 43 -7.04 9.59 -0.94
CA MET A 43 -7.11 10.90 -0.28
C MET A 43 -6.85 12.08 -1.23
N ILE A 44 -6.03 11.88 -2.27
CA ILE A 44 -5.54 12.99 -3.11
C ILE A 44 -5.87 12.85 -4.60
N GLY A 45 -6.54 11.76 -4.98
CA GLY A 45 -6.77 11.40 -6.37
C GLY A 45 -5.53 10.83 -7.08
N HIS A 46 -5.68 10.47 -8.35
CA HIS A 46 -4.58 9.96 -9.15
C HIS A 46 -3.80 11.10 -9.83
N CYS A 47 -2.63 11.44 -9.29
CA CYS A 47 -1.79 12.53 -9.81
C CYS A 47 -1.01 12.20 -11.10
N LEU A 48 -1.49 11.25 -11.91
CA LEU A 48 -0.87 10.78 -13.16
C LEU A 48 0.65 10.60 -13.04
N GLY A 49 1.45 11.30 -13.85
CA GLY A 49 2.91 11.20 -13.85
C GLY A 49 3.57 11.59 -12.51
N ALA A 50 2.91 12.39 -11.67
CA ALA A 50 3.42 12.76 -10.36
C ALA A 50 3.06 11.76 -9.25
N ALA A 51 2.16 10.80 -9.52
CA ALA A 51 1.67 9.84 -8.51
C ALA A 51 2.83 9.09 -7.83
N GLY A 52 3.81 8.64 -8.61
CA GLY A 52 4.98 7.94 -8.08
C GLY A 52 5.76 8.75 -7.04
N ALA A 53 6.05 10.02 -7.34
CA ALA A 53 6.83 10.88 -6.45
C ALA A 53 6.06 11.22 -5.16
N ILE A 54 4.79 11.61 -5.29
CA ILE A 54 3.96 12.02 -4.14
C ILE A 54 3.71 10.84 -3.19
N GLU A 55 3.39 9.67 -3.73
CA GLU A 55 3.17 8.44 -2.96
C GLU A 55 4.45 7.97 -2.27
N CYS A 56 5.62 8.13 -2.90
CA CYS A 56 6.90 7.85 -2.26
C CYS A 56 7.15 8.77 -1.05
N VAL A 57 6.90 10.08 -1.18
CA VAL A 57 7.02 11.02 -0.05
C VAL A 57 6.06 10.63 1.08
N ALA A 58 4.81 10.29 0.77
CA ALA A 58 3.85 9.83 1.77
C ALA A 58 4.32 8.54 2.47
N SER A 59 4.90 7.59 1.73
CA SER A 59 5.44 6.34 2.28
C SER A 59 6.63 6.57 3.21
N ILE A 60 7.55 7.46 2.83
CA ILE A 60 8.71 7.83 3.66
C ILE A 60 8.26 8.54 4.93
N LEU A 61 7.27 9.44 4.86
CA LEU A 61 6.74 10.12 6.04
C LEU A 61 6.10 9.16 7.04
N GLN A 62 5.35 8.17 6.56
CA GLN A 62 4.77 7.10 7.38
C GLN A 62 5.85 6.28 8.09
N LEU A 63 6.87 5.86 7.34
CA LEU A 63 8.01 5.12 7.86
C LEU A 63 8.81 5.91 8.92
N TYR A 64 9.08 7.18 8.62
CA TYR A 64 9.84 8.07 9.49
C TYR A 64 9.09 8.37 10.80
N LYS A 65 7.79 8.67 10.70
CA LYS A 65 6.97 9.05 11.85
C LYS A 65 6.27 7.88 12.56
N GLY A 66 6.33 6.67 12.00
CA GLY A 66 5.74 5.47 12.62
C GLY A 66 4.22 5.48 12.65
N PHE A 67 3.57 5.71 11.50
CA PHE A 67 2.11 5.63 11.37
C PHE A 67 1.73 5.14 9.98
N LEU A 68 0.47 4.71 9.81
CA LEU A 68 -0.14 4.48 8.50
C LEU A 68 -1.30 5.45 8.28
N HIS A 69 -1.38 6.03 7.09
CA HIS A 69 -2.51 6.86 6.69
C HIS A 69 -3.73 5.97 6.36
N PRO A 70 -4.96 6.51 6.35
CA PRO A 70 -6.10 5.72 5.91
C PRO A 70 -6.06 5.48 4.39
N SER A 71 -6.68 4.39 3.95
CA SER A 71 -7.29 4.26 2.64
C SER A 71 -8.78 4.59 2.81
N ILE A 72 -9.19 5.75 2.31
CA ILE A 72 -10.57 6.24 2.45
C ILE A 72 -11.46 5.74 1.31
N ASN A 73 -12.79 5.89 1.43
CA ASN A 73 -13.78 5.40 0.45
C ASN A 73 -13.66 3.87 0.26
N CYS A 74 -13.58 3.15 1.37
CA CYS A 74 -13.34 1.70 1.45
C CYS A 74 -14.40 1.01 2.35
N GLU A 75 -15.62 1.56 2.37
CA GLU A 75 -16.76 1.01 3.11
C GLU A 75 -17.26 -0.30 2.46
N ASP A 76 -17.22 -0.36 1.14
CA ASP A 76 -17.67 -1.46 0.28
C ASP A 76 -16.50 -2.16 -0.44
N ILE A 77 -15.76 -2.97 0.31
CA ILE A 77 -14.63 -3.72 -0.24
C ILE A 77 -15.09 -4.72 -1.31
N HIS A 78 -14.36 -4.80 -2.42
CA HIS A 78 -14.67 -5.70 -3.53
C HIS A 78 -14.72 -7.17 -3.07
N PRO A 79 -15.71 -7.98 -3.50
CA PRO A 79 -15.91 -9.35 -3.00
C PRO A 79 -14.69 -10.26 -3.11
N GLU A 80 -13.87 -10.08 -4.16
CA GLU A 80 -12.66 -10.89 -4.37
C GLU A 80 -11.52 -10.64 -3.38
N ILE A 81 -11.58 -9.55 -2.61
CA ILE A 81 -10.57 -9.19 -1.62
C ILE A 81 -11.19 -8.86 -0.25
N VAL A 82 -12.44 -9.25 -0.03
CA VAL A 82 -13.15 -9.01 1.25
C VAL A 82 -12.41 -9.64 2.43
N ASP A 83 -11.75 -10.78 2.22
CA ASP A 83 -10.96 -11.45 3.25
C ASP A 83 -9.75 -10.62 3.70
N TYR A 84 -9.29 -9.66 2.88
CA TYR A 84 -8.19 -8.76 3.20
C TYR A 84 -8.66 -7.46 3.86
N ALA A 85 -9.96 -7.28 4.14
CA ALA A 85 -10.52 -6.03 4.64
C ALA A 85 -9.86 -5.54 5.95
N GLU A 86 -9.47 -6.45 6.84
CA GLU A 86 -8.76 -6.14 8.09
C GLU A 86 -7.34 -5.61 7.88
N LYS A 87 -6.80 -5.76 6.67
CA LYS A 87 -5.48 -5.26 6.27
C LYS A 87 -5.55 -3.91 5.56
N ILE A 88 -6.73 -3.33 5.42
CA ILE A 88 -6.93 -2.01 4.81
C ILE A 88 -7.16 -0.99 5.94
N PRO A 89 -6.21 -0.08 6.22
CA PRO A 89 -6.38 0.91 7.27
C PRO A 89 -7.49 1.89 6.89
N LYS A 90 -8.66 1.85 7.56
CA LYS A 90 -9.77 2.79 7.28
C LYS A 90 -9.65 4.13 8.03
N LYS A 91 -8.73 4.19 8.99
CA LYS A 91 -8.39 5.39 9.78
C LYS A 91 -6.88 5.49 9.87
N CYS A 92 -6.37 6.69 10.11
CA CYS A 92 -4.98 6.86 10.48
C CYS A 92 -4.69 6.04 11.75
N MET A 93 -3.63 5.25 11.74
CA MET A 93 -3.24 4.41 12.86
C MET A 93 -1.76 4.59 13.18
N GLU A 94 -1.44 4.65 14.47
CA GLU A 94 -0.04 4.59 14.91
C GLU A 94 0.53 3.21 14.58
N PHE A 95 1.76 3.20 14.10
CA PHE A 95 2.50 1.98 13.80
C PHE A 95 4.00 2.19 14.06
N PRO A 96 4.40 2.33 15.34
CA PRO A 96 5.77 2.68 15.71
C PRO A 96 6.81 1.67 15.22
N ASP A 97 6.41 0.40 15.13
CA ASP A 97 7.24 -0.74 14.69
C ASP A 97 7.35 -0.88 13.16
N LEU A 98 6.79 0.06 12.38
CA LEU A 98 6.92 0.06 10.92
C LEU A 98 8.39 0.18 10.51
N LYS A 99 8.93 -0.84 9.82
CA LYS A 99 10.33 -0.92 9.37
C LYS A 99 10.48 -0.96 7.87
N ILE A 100 9.57 -1.59 7.15
CA ILE A 100 9.65 -1.73 5.69
C ILE A 100 8.29 -1.45 5.05
N ILE A 101 8.27 -0.44 4.17
CA ILE A 101 7.10 -0.12 3.34
C ILE A 101 7.46 -0.27 1.86
N ALA A 102 6.64 -1.03 1.14
CA ALA A 102 6.73 -1.15 -0.32
C ALA A 102 5.80 -0.13 -0.99
N LYS A 103 6.26 0.49 -2.08
CA LYS A 103 5.45 1.35 -2.94
C LYS A 103 5.39 0.74 -4.33
N ALA A 104 4.19 0.44 -4.83
CA ALA A 104 3.97 -0.01 -6.21
C ALA A 104 3.43 1.11 -7.11
N GLY A 105 3.66 1.01 -8.41
CA GLY A 105 3.07 1.88 -9.42
C GLY A 105 2.98 1.19 -10.77
N PHE A 106 1.80 1.22 -11.39
CA PHE A 106 1.51 0.53 -12.64
C PHE A 106 0.93 1.54 -13.64
N GLY A 107 1.71 1.90 -14.66
CA GLY A 107 1.29 2.84 -15.69
C GLY A 107 0.74 2.12 -16.92
N PHE A 108 -0.03 2.86 -17.74
CA PHE A 108 -0.44 2.38 -19.05
C PHE A 108 0.77 2.02 -19.92
N GLY A 109 0.60 1.02 -20.78
CA GLY A 109 1.67 0.54 -21.66
C GLY A 109 2.70 -0.35 -20.96
N ASP A 110 2.29 -1.03 -19.90
CA ASP A 110 3.11 -2.00 -19.15
C ASP A 110 4.35 -1.37 -18.46
N VAL A 111 4.19 -0.14 -17.96
CA VAL A 111 5.24 0.57 -17.24
C VAL A 111 5.05 0.37 -15.74
N ASN A 112 5.72 -0.66 -15.20
CA ASN A 112 5.55 -1.08 -13.82
C ASN A 112 6.80 -0.77 -12.97
N SER A 113 6.59 -0.33 -11.73
CA SER A 113 7.67 -0.03 -10.79
C SER A 113 7.29 -0.44 -9.37
N CYS A 114 8.26 -0.94 -8.62
CA CYS A 114 8.13 -1.24 -7.19
C CYS A 114 9.39 -0.76 -6.47
N ILE A 115 9.20 0.04 -5.42
CA ILE A 115 10.28 0.60 -4.61
C ILE A 115 10.07 0.15 -3.16
N ILE A 116 11.14 -0.31 -2.51
CA ILE A 116 11.10 -0.76 -1.12
C ILE A 116 11.89 0.23 -0.28
N PHE A 117 11.25 0.81 0.73
CA PHE A 117 11.89 1.68 1.71
C PHE A 117 12.05 0.95 3.03
N LYS A 118 13.26 1.02 3.62
CA LYS A 118 13.55 0.51 4.96
C LYS A 118 13.90 1.66 5.88
N LYS A 119 13.38 1.64 7.11
CA LYS A 119 13.67 2.62 8.15
C LYS A 119 15.16 2.60 8.46
N TRP A 120 15.77 3.78 8.52
CA TRP A 120 17.15 3.89 8.96
C TRP A 120 17.24 3.60 10.46
N GLU A 121 18.10 2.65 10.82
CA GLU A 121 18.46 2.34 12.20
C GLU A 121 19.97 2.61 12.30
N GLU A 122 20.39 3.48 13.24
CA GLU A 122 21.83 3.68 13.50
C GLU A 122 22.44 2.34 13.93
N LYS A 123 23.63 2.03 13.40
CA LYS A 123 24.35 0.78 13.68
C LYS A 123 24.96 0.75 15.07
#